data_AF-C4FKC1-F1
#
_entry.id   AF-C4FKC1-F1
#
_cell.length_a   1.000
_cell.length_b   1.000
_cell.length_c   1.000
_cell.angle_alpha   90.00
_cell.angle_beta   90.00
_cell.angle_gamma   90.00
#
_symmetry.space_group_name_H-M   'P 1'
#
loop_
_entity.id
_entity.type
_entity.pdbx_description
1 polymer ?
#
loop_
_entity_poly.entity_id
_entity_poly.type
_entity_poly.pdbx_seq_one_letter_code
_entity_poly.pdbx_strand_id
1 'polypeptide(L)'
;MVKDEKILILTTSLIPLLSYAEEAKKLDVGNTAWVIVATALVMLMTPAGLALFYGGTTRAKNILNTIGMSFLAYCITSVVWVLWGYSLAFGTDIGGIIGSLENVLLNGISVNDIWSVGNIPTLLFVAFQLTFAAITVALVSGAVIERMKFEAWLVFIILWIAFVYSPVAHWV
;
A
#
# COMPACT_ATOMS: atom_id res chain seq x y z
N MET A 1 10.01 -23.23 55.37
CA MET A 1 10.02 -21.76 55.46
C MET A 1 10.91 -21.09 54.42
N VAL A 2 12.21 -21.38 54.28
CA VAL A 2 13.09 -20.66 53.31
C VAL A 2 12.90 -21.11 51.84
N LYS A 3 12.36 -22.31 51.59
CA LYS A 3 12.16 -22.84 50.23
C LYS A 3 10.94 -22.23 49.52
N ASP A 4 9.91 -21.89 50.31
CA ASP A 4 8.63 -21.36 49.82
C ASP A 4 8.76 -19.89 49.40
N GLU A 5 9.57 -19.09 50.11
CA GLU A 5 9.90 -17.71 49.71
C GLU A 5 10.65 -17.64 48.37
N LYS A 6 11.56 -18.59 48.10
CA LYS A 6 12.30 -18.63 46.83
C LYS A 6 11.39 -18.96 45.64
N ILE A 7 10.40 -19.84 45.84
CA ILE A 7 9.40 -20.16 44.82
C ILE A 7 8.48 -18.96 44.60
N LEU A 8 8.06 -18.27 45.67
CA LEU A 8 7.22 -17.08 45.60
C LEU A 8 7.92 -15.91 44.87
N ILE A 9 9.20 -15.68 45.13
CA ILE A 9 10.02 -14.65 44.47
C ILE A 9 10.28 -15.01 42.99
N LEU A 10 10.45 -16.29 42.67
CA LEU A 10 10.60 -16.75 41.29
C LEU A 10 9.29 -16.60 40.50
N THR A 11 8.14 -16.84 41.13
CA THR A 11 6.84 -16.62 40.49
C THR A 11 6.49 -15.15 40.31
N THR A 12 6.86 -14.25 41.24
CA THR A 12 6.57 -12.81 41.13
C THR A 12 7.46 -12.10 40.12
N SER A 13 8.68 -12.58 39.89
CA SER A 13 9.60 -12.06 38.86
C SER A 13 9.26 -12.49 37.43
N LEU A 14 8.34 -13.46 37.26
CA LEU A 14 7.82 -13.89 35.95
C LEU A 14 6.54 -13.14 35.55
N ILE A 15 5.87 -12.45 36.47
CA ILE A 15 4.67 -11.64 36.18
C ILE A 15 4.98 -10.44 35.24
N PRO A 16 6.13 -9.74 35.34
CA PRO A 16 6.50 -8.68 34.40
C PRO A 16 6.66 -9.17 32.96
N LEU A 17 7.02 -10.45 32.75
CA LEU A 17 7.12 -11.04 31.41
C LEU A 17 5.74 -11.26 30.77
N LEU A 18 4.71 -11.54 31.59
CA LEU A 18 3.32 -11.58 31.12
C LEU A 18 2.77 -10.16 30.86
N SER A 19 3.19 -9.17 31.65
CA SER A 19 2.79 -7.76 31.46
C SER A 19 3.42 -7.10 30.22
N TYR A 20 4.56 -7.60 29.73
CA TYR A 20 5.18 -7.11 28.48
C TYR A 20 4.59 -7.76 27.22
N ALA A 21 3.79 -8.82 27.38
CA ALA A 21 3.16 -9.52 26.26
C ALA A 21 1.84 -8.87 25.79
N GLU A 22 1.28 -7.94 26.56
CA GLU A 22 0.00 -7.27 26.28
C GLU A 22 0.20 -5.75 26.14
N GLU A 23 1.17 -5.34 25.32
CA GLU A 23 1.22 -3.97 24.83
C GLU A 23 0.06 -3.81 23.84
N ALA A 24 -1.10 -3.37 24.35
CA ALA A 24 -2.26 -3.03 23.52
C ALA A 24 -1.79 -2.15 22.36
N LYS A 25 -2.10 -2.56 21.11
CA LYS A 25 -1.80 -1.82 19.87
C LYS A 25 -2.11 -0.34 20.09
N LYS A 26 -1.08 0.44 20.41
CA LYS A 26 -1.20 1.86 20.74
C LYS A 26 -0.69 2.63 19.56
N LEU A 27 -1.53 3.51 19.03
CA LEU A 27 -1.18 4.38 17.92
C LEU A 27 0.12 5.15 18.22
N ASP A 28 1.11 5.02 17.34
CA ASP A 28 2.32 5.82 17.39
C ASP A 28 2.14 7.08 16.53
N VAL A 29 2.04 8.23 17.19
CA VAL A 29 1.82 9.53 16.53
C VAL A 29 3.01 9.93 15.67
N GLY A 30 4.24 9.59 16.08
CA GLY A 30 5.46 9.92 15.34
C GLY A 30 5.54 9.13 14.04
N ASN A 31 5.31 7.81 14.11
CA ASN A 31 5.28 6.96 12.91
C ASN A 31 4.12 7.36 11.99
N THR A 32 2.95 7.66 12.55
CA THR A 32 1.79 8.11 11.78
C THR A 32 2.10 9.41 11.04
N ALA A 33 2.67 10.41 11.72
CA ALA A 33 3.05 11.68 11.10
C ALA A 33 4.07 11.49 9.97
N TRP A 34 5.08 10.64 10.19
CA TRP A 34 6.08 10.33 9.17
C TRP A 34 5.45 9.65 7.94
N VAL A 35 4.59 8.66 8.14
CA VAL A 35 3.97 7.93 7.01
C VAL A 35 2.98 8.81 6.25
N ILE A 36 2.29 9.75 6.90
CA ILE A 36 1.48 10.77 6.20
C ILE A 36 2.36 11.62 5.27
N VAL A 37 3.49 12.14 5.79
CA VAL A 37 4.43 12.94 5.00
C VAL A 37 5.03 12.11 3.87
N ALA A 38 5.46 10.88 4.16
CA ALA A 38 5.99 9.95 3.16
C ALA A 38 4.96 9.65 2.06
N THR A 39 3.70 9.41 2.42
CA THR A 39 2.60 9.19 1.46
C THR A 39 2.42 10.40 0.56
N ALA A 40 2.45 11.63 1.11
CA ALA A 40 2.36 12.85 0.31
C ALA A 40 3.55 13.02 -0.65
N LEU A 41 4.76 12.68 -0.21
CA LEU A 41 5.96 12.74 -1.04
C LEU A 41 5.90 11.74 -2.20
N VAL A 42 5.49 10.49 -1.95
CA VAL A 42 5.36 9.48 -3.00
C VAL A 42 4.20 9.82 -3.94
N MET A 43 3.08 10.32 -3.40
CA MET A 43 1.96 10.80 -4.19
C MET A 43 2.40 11.87 -5.20
N LEU A 44 3.28 12.81 -4.81
CA LEU A 44 3.78 13.86 -5.70
C LEU A 44 4.55 13.32 -6.91
N MET A 45 5.17 12.15 -6.80
CA MET A 45 5.99 11.57 -7.87
C MET A 45 5.19 11.26 -9.13
N THR A 46 3.89 10.92 -9.04
CA THR A 46 3.12 10.48 -10.21
C THR A 46 2.45 11.61 -11.01
N PRO A 47 1.48 12.37 -10.44
CA PRO A 47 0.75 13.39 -11.17
C PRO A 47 1.58 14.67 -11.41
N ALA A 48 2.54 14.99 -10.54
CA ALA A 48 3.42 16.15 -10.74
C ALA A 48 4.78 15.74 -11.32
N GLY A 49 5.39 14.65 -10.82
CA GLY A 49 6.70 14.18 -11.32
C GLY A 49 6.61 13.55 -12.72
N LEU A 50 6.06 12.34 -12.81
CA LEU A 50 6.07 11.53 -14.03
C LEU A 50 5.24 12.14 -15.15
N ALA A 51 4.07 12.71 -14.85
CA ALA A 51 3.24 13.32 -15.88
C ALA A 51 3.96 14.49 -16.58
N LEU A 52 4.65 15.35 -15.83
CA LEU A 52 5.44 16.45 -16.39
C LEU A 52 6.72 15.94 -17.07
N PHE A 53 7.38 14.92 -16.51
CA PHE A 53 8.59 14.33 -17.08
C PHE A 53 8.33 13.67 -18.44
N TYR A 54 7.30 12.82 -18.53
CA TYR A 54 6.91 12.20 -19.81
C TYR A 54 6.26 13.22 -20.75
N GLY A 55 5.49 14.18 -20.22
CA GLY A 55 4.98 15.30 -21.01
C GLY A 55 6.10 16.08 -21.69
N GLY A 56 7.13 16.49 -20.95
CA GLY A 56 8.24 17.31 -21.45
C GLY A 56 9.19 16.58 -22.41
N THR A 57 9.27 15.25 -22.34
CA THR A 57 10.12 14.43 -23.23
C THR A 57 9.41 14.02 -24.52
N THR A 58 8.11 14.26 -24.63
CA THR A 58 7.30 13.87 -25.79
C THR A 58 7.07 15.03 -26.74
N ARG A 59 6.68 14.70 -27.97
CA ARG A 59 6.41 15.72 -29.00
C ARG A 59 5.23 16.59 -28.58
N ALA A 60 5.33 17.90 -28.82
CA ALA A 60 4.32 18.88 -28.42
C ALA A 60 2.87 18.50 -28.81
N LYS A 61 2.70 17.90 -30.00
CA LYS A 61 1.38 17.44 -30.48
C LYS A 61 0.73 16.34 -29.63
N ASN A 62 1.52 15.59 -28.86
CA ASN A 62 1.09 14.43 -28.08
C ASN A 62 1.15 14.67 -26.55
N ILE A 63 1.58 15.85 -26.10
CA ILE A 63 1.74 16.20 -24.67
C ILE A 63 0.48 15.90 -23.86
N LEU A 64 -0.69 16.34 -24.35
CA LEU A 64 -1.95 16.17 -23.61
C LEU A 64 -2.29 14.69 -23.41
N ASN A 65 -2.05 13.87 -24.44
CA ASN A 65 -2.26 12.43 -24.35
C ASN A 65 -1.28 11.78 -23.37
N THR A 66 0.00 12.16 -23.43
CA THR A 66 1.04 11.64 -22.52
C THR A 66 0.75 11.97 -21.05
N ILE A 67 0.45 13.24 -20.75
CA ILE A 67 0.10 13.68 -19.39
C ILE A 67 -1.17 12.95 -18.93
N GLY A 68 -2.16 12.83 -19.81
CA GLY A 68 -3.41 12.09 -19.56
C GLY A 68 -3.19 10.63 -19.22
N MET A 69 -2.29 9.93 -19.94
CA MET A 69 -1.96 8.53 -19.67
C MET A 69 -1.40 8.33 -18.26
N SER A 70 -0.47 9.19 -17.82
CA SER A 70 0.12 9.12 -16.46
C SER A 70 -0.89 9.51 -15.38
N PHE A 71 -1.68 10.57 -15.60
CA PHE A 71 -2.66 11.03 -14.62
C PHE A 71 -3.80 10.02 -14.43
N LEU A 72 -4.34 9.49 -15.53
CA LEU A 72 -5.40 8.48 -15.45
C LEU A 72 -4.91 7.14 -14.92
N ALA A 73 -3.64 6.78 -15.13
CA ALA A 73 -3.05 5.64 -14.45
C ALA A 73 -3.18 5.78 -12.94
N TYR A 74 -2.92 6.97 -12.40
CA TYR A 74 -3.11 7.24 -10.97
C TYR A 74 -4.56 7.12 -10.54
N CYS A 75 -5.50 7.78 -11.24
CA CYS A 75 -6.93 7.78 -10.90
C CYS A 75 -7.58 6.39 -11.02
N ILE A 76 -7.25 5.61 -12.05
CA ILE A 76 -7.82 4.28 -12.22
C ILE A 76 -7.20 3.32 -11.22
N THR A 77 -5.89 3.40 -11.01
CA THR A 77 -5.22 2.57 -10.00
C THR A 77 -5.78 2.82 -8.61
N SER A 78 -6.04 4.07 -8.23
CA SER A 78 -6.61 4.37 -6.91
C SER A 78 -7.98 3.72 -6.70
N VAL A 79 -8.84 3.71 -7.72
CA VAL A 79 -10.13 3.02 -7.67
C VAL A 79 -9.94 1.51 -7.59
N VAL A 80 -9.17 0.92 -8.50
CA VAL A 80 -8.93 -0.54 -8.55
C VAL A 80 -8.28 -1.05 -7.25
N TRP A 81 -7.39 -0.25 -6.66
CA TRP A 81 -6.72 -0.56 -5.40
C TRP A 81 -7.72 -0.72 -4.26
N VAL A 82 -8.67 0.22 -4.13
CA VAL A 82 -9.74 0.15 -3.12
C VAL A 82 -10.72 -0.98 -3.42
N LEU A 83 -11.03 -1.23 -4.70
CA LEU A 83 -11.96 -2.30 -5.08
C LEU A 83 -11.41 -3.68 -4.68
N TRP A 84 -10.22 -4.04 -5.14
CA TRP A 84 -9.63 -5.37 -4.86
C TRP A 84 -8.10 -5.40 -4.80
N GLY A 85 -7.40 -4.39 -5.34
CA GLY A 85 -5.94 -4.42 -5.44
C GLY A 85 -5.23 -4.55 -4.09
N TYR A 86 -5.73 -3.86 -3.06
CA TYR A 86 -5.22 -3.98 -1.69
C TYR A 86 -5.42 -5.40 -1.13
N SER A 87 -6.62 -5.97 -1.30
CA SER A 87 -6.94 -7.33 -0.83
C SER A 87 -6.03 -8.38 -1.46
N LEU A 88 -5.81 -8.29 -2.77
CA LEU A 88 -4.94 -9.23 -3.49
C LEU A 88 -3.46 -9.11 -3.11
N ALA A 89 -3.01 -7.94 -2.65
CA ALA A 89 -1.62 -7.70 -2.27
C ALA A 89 -1.35 -8.00 -0.79
N PHE A 90 -2.25 -7.60 0.12
CA PHE A 90 -2.04 -7.62 1.58
C PHE A 90 -3.07 -8.45 2.35
N GLY A 91 -3.98 -9.14 1.66
CA GLY A 91 -4.92 -10.09 2.27
C GLY A 91 -4.22 -11.37 2.75
N THR A 92 -5.01 -12.28 3.33
CA THR A 92 -4.52 -13.57 3.81
C THR A 92 -3.87 -14.37 2.68
N ASP A 93 -2.69 -14.92 2.92
CA ASP A 93 -1.93 -15.64 1.89
C ASP A 93 -2.68 -16.88 1.37
N ILE A 94 -2.74 -17.01 0.05
CA ILE A 94 -3.22 -18.19 -0.66
C ILE A 94 -2.03 -18.80 -1.40
N GLY A 95 -1.38 -19.77 -0.73
CA GLY A 95 -0.36 -20.62 -1.34
C GLY A 95 0.96 -19.91 -1.68
N GLY A 96 1.25 -18.77 -1.05
CA GLY A 96 2.44 -17.96 -1.28
C GLY A 96 2.41 -17.12 -2.56
N ILE A 97 1.27 -17.10 -3.28
CA ILE A 97 1.18 -16.52 -4.63
C ILE A 97 0.31 -15.28 -4.68
N ILE A 98 -0.80 -15.24 -3.93
CA ILE A 98 -1.76 -14.13 -3.98
C ILE A 98 -2.51 -14.00 -2.66
N GLY A 99 -2.90 -12.77 -2.31
CA GLY A 99 -3.77 -12.51 -1.18
C GLY A 99 -5.24 -12.91 -1.43
N SER A 100 -5.97 -13.16 -0.34
CA SER A 100 -7.39 -13.47 -0.34
C SER A 100 -8.25 -12.29 -0.79
N LEU A 101 -9.50 -12.56 -1.19
CA LEU A 101 -10.51 -11.54 -1.53
C LEU A 101 -11.34 -11.08 -0.30
N GLU A 102 -10.84 -11.31 0.92
CA GLU A 102 -11.58 -11.01 2.16
C GLU A 102 -11.71 -9.51 2.41
N ASN A 103 -10.74 -8.71 1.97
CA ASN A 103 -10.68 -7.26 2.16
C ASN A 103 -11.08 -6.48 0.90
N VAL A 104 -11.88 -7.08 0.01
CA VAL A 104 -12.49 -6.39 -1.14
C VAL A 104 -13.29 -5.18 -0.64
N LEU A 105 -13.18 -4.03 -1.31
CA LEU A 105 -13.73 -2.75 -0.87
C LEU A 105 -13.25 -2.30 0.53
N LEU A 106 -12.08 -2.78 0.97
CA LEU A 106 -11.55 -2.58 2.32
C LEU A 106 -12.50 -3.14 3.40
N ASN A 107 -13.28 -4.18 3.06
CA ASN A 107 -14.15 -4.84 4.02
C ASN A 107 -13.34 -5.41 5.20
N GLY A 108 -13.89 -5.29 6.40
CA GLY A 108 -13.22 -5.72 7.62
C GLY A 108 -12.14 -4.78 8.15
N ILE A 109 -11.90 -3.61 7.52
CA ILE A 109 -10.94 -2.60 8.00
C ILE A 109 -11.71 -1.40 8.57
N SER A 110 -11.67 -1.26 9.89
CA SER A 110 -12.21 -0.11 10.60
C SER A 110 -11.24 1.07 10.61
N VAL A 111 -11.77 2.28 10.82
CA VAL A 111 -10.97 3.52 10.92
C VAL A 111 -10.00 3.48 12.10
N ASN A 112 -10.35 2.75 13.15
CA ASN A 112 -9.55 2.63 14.38
C ASN A 112 -8.56 1.46 14.32
N ASP A 113 -8.54 0.69 13.24
CA ASP A 113 -7.66 -0.48 13.16
C ASP A 113 -6.21 -0.05 12.99
N ILE A 114 -5.36 -0.56 13.87
CA ILE A 114 -3.92 -0.29 13.86
C ILE A 114 -3.21 -1.44 13.16
N TRP A 115 -2.38 -1.11 12.18
CA TRP A 115 -1.50 -2.06 11.52
C TRP A 115 -0.43 -2.54 12.50
N SER A 116 -0.16 -3.85 12.52
CA SER A 116 0.79 -4.46 13.47
C SER A 116 2.22 -3.96 13.29
N VAL A 117 2.60 -3.57 12.07
CA VAL A 117 3.93 -3.06 11.78
C VAL A 117 3.94 -1.54 11.93
N GLY A 118 4.68 -1.03 12.90
CA GLY A 118 4.87 0.41 13.10
C GLY A 118 3.74 1.14 13.82
N ASN A 119 2.70 0.43 14.29
CA ASN A 119 1.60 0.99 15.09
C ASN A 119 0.92 2.21 14.43
N ILE A 120 0.72 2.15 13.11
CA ILE A 120 0.06 3.18 12.31
C ILE A 120 -1.39 2.78 11.96
N PRO A 121 -2.27 3.72 11.60
CA PRO A 121 -3.61 3.38 11.12
C PRO A 121 -3.54 2.51 9.87
N THR A 122 -4.32 1.42 9.82
CA THR A 122 -4.34 0.49 8.69
C THR A 122 -4.75 1.20 7.40
N LEU A 123 -5.69 2.15 7.49
CA LEU A 123 -6.09 2.96 6.34
C LEU A 123 -4.96 3.85 5.81
N LEU A 124 -4.06 4.31 6.68
CA LEU A 124 -2.87 5.06 6.26
C LEU A 124 -1.90 4.13 5.51
N PHE A 125 -1.74 2.89 5.97
CA PHE A 125 -0.95 1.90 5.25
C PHE A 125 -1.54 1.58 3.86
N VAL A 126 -2.87 1.42 3.77
CA VAL A 126 -3.59 1.23 2.49
C VAL A 126 -3.28 2.38 1.52
N ALA A 127 -3.39 3.63 2.01
CA ALA A 127 -3.15 4.83 1.20
C ALA A 127 -1.67 4.97 0.81
N PHE A 128 -0.75 4.65 1.71
CA PHE A 128 0.68 4.64 1.41
C PHE A 128 1.00 3.65 0.28
N GLN A 129 0.51 2.41 0.37
CA GLN A 129 0.76 1.39 -0.65
C GLN A 129 0.10 1.69 -2.00
N LEU A 130 -1.08 2.33 -2.00
CA LEU A 130 -1.73 2.82 -3.21
C LEU A 130 -0.80 3.71 -4.05
N THR A 131 0.01 4.57 -3.41
CA THR A 131 0.92 5.46 -4.13
C THR A 131 2.01 4.69 -4.90
N PHE A 132 2.47 3.55 -4.37
CA PHE A 132 3.41 2.64 -5.05
C PHE A 132 2.76 1.88 -6.19
N ALA A 133 1.52 1.43 -6.01
CA ALA A 133 0.74 0.81 -7.09
C ALA A 133 0.58 1.79 -8.26
N ALA A 134 0.21 3.03 -7.96
CA ALA A 134 -0.04 4.06 -8.95
C ALA A 134 1.22 4.49 -9.70
N ILE A 135 2.35 4.70 -9.01
CA ILE A 135 3.60 5.09 -9.68
C ILE A 135 4.10 3.98 -10.60
N THR A 136 3.92 2.71 -10.21
CA THR A 136 4.45 1.59 -11.00
C THR A 136 3.72 1.46 -12.34
N VAL A 137 2.39 1.59 -12.36
CA VAL A 137 1.65 1.64 -13.62
C VAL A 137 1.99 2.89 -14.43
N ALA A 138 2.13 4.05 -13.77
CA ALA A 138 2.49 5.27 -14.46
C ALA A 138 3.85 5.18 -15.16
N LEU A 139 4.83 4.45 -14.60
CA LEU A 139 6.12 4.18 -15.25
C LEU A 139 5.97 3.34 -16.52
N VAL A 140 5.01 2.40 -16.56
CA VAL A 140 4.72 1.62 -17.78
C VAL A 140 4.26 2.53 -18.92
N SER A 141 3.55 3.63 -18.61
CA SER A 141 3.12 4.60 -19.63
C SER A 141 4.32 5.12 -20.43
N GLY A 142 5.46 5.34 -19.77
CA GLY A 142 6.73 5.75 -20.38
C GLY A 142 7.16 4.90 -21.58
N ALA A 143 6.92 3.59 -21.54
CA ALA A 143 7.32 2.66 -22.59
C ALA A 143 6.32 2.56 -23.76
N VAL A 144 5.05 2.91 -23.51
CA VAL A 144 3.93 2.67 -24.45
C VAL A 144 3.35 3.95 -25.05
N ILE A 145 3.80 5.12 -24.59
CA ILE A 145 3.45 6.42 -25.16
C ILE A 145 3.64 6.41 -26.68
N GLU A 146 2.65 6.96 -27.40
CA GLU A 146 2.57 7.01 -28.87
C GLU A 146 2.47 5.64 -29.59
N ARG A 147 2.48 4.52 -28.87
CA ARG A 147 2.46 3.15 -29.45
C ARG A 147 1.19 2.37 -29.14
N MET A 148 0.36 2.84 -28.22
CA MET A 148 -0.87 2.18 -27.80
C MET A 148 -2.07 3.12 -27.85
N LYS A 149 -3.24 2.57 -28.20
CA LYS A 149 -4.51 3.29 -28.13
C LYS A 149 -4.85 3.63 -26.68
N PHE A 150 -5.43 4.81 -26.46
CA PHE A 150 -5.79 5.27 -25.12
C PHE A 150 -6.80 4.35 -24.43
N GLU A 151 -7.80 3.84 -25.15
CA GLU A 151 -8.78 2.90 -24.58
C GLU A 151 -8.11 1.59 -24.12
N ALA A 152 -7.16 1.08 -24.91
CA ALA A 152 -6.38 -0.11 -24.55
C ALA A 152 -5.53 0.15 -23.30
N TRP A 153 -5.02 1.37 -23.12
CA TRP A 153 -4.31 1.78 -21.91
C TRP A 153 -5.18 1.70 -20.65
N LEU A 154 -6.45 2.14 -20.72
CA LEU A 154 -7.35 2.11 -19.56
C LEU A 154 -7.60 0.68 -19.08
N VAL A 155 -7.85 -0.25 -20.02
CA VAL A 155 -8.04 -1.67 -19.70
C VAL A 155 -6.74 -2.29 -19.19
N PHE A 156 -5.60 -1.93 -19.79
CA PHE A 156 -4.29 -2.39 -19.37
C PHE A 156 -4.01 -2.04 -17.90
N ILE A 157 -4.30 -0.81 -17.45
CA ILE A 157 -4.11 -0.38 -16.05
C ILE A 157 -4.81 -1.34 -15.08
N ILE A 158 -6.09 -1.66 -15.35
CA ILE A 158 -6.92 -2.49 -14.48
C ILE A 158 -6.35 -3.92 -14.41
N LEU A 159 -6.04 -4.51 -15.56
CA LEU A 159 -5.49 -5.86 -15.65
C LEU A 159 -4.10 -5.95 -15.02
N TRP A 160 -3.27 -4.94 -15.25
CA TRP A 160 -1.89 -4.93 -14.75
C TRP A 160 -1.85 -4.85 -13.23
N ILE A 161 -2.71 -4.04 -12.60
CA ILE A 161 -2.81 -4.00 -11.14
C ILE A 161 -3.27 -5.36 -10.58
N ALA A 162 -4.30 -5.96 -11.17
CA ALA A 162 -4.87 -7.21 -10.66
C ALA A 162 -3.94 -8.43 -10.83
N PHE A 163 -3.30 -8.57 -12.00
CA PHE A 163 -2.59 -9.80 -12.37
C PHE A 163 -1.06 -9.70 -12.26
N VAL A 164 -0.50 -8.49 -12.20
CA VAL A 164 0.95 -8.30 -12.15
C VAL A 164 1.36 -7.62 -10.85
N TYR A 165 0.84 -6.42 -10.59
CA TYR A 165 1.25 -5.66 -9.41
C TYR A 165 0.90 -6.37 -8.11
N SER A 166 -0.37 -6.73 -7.90
CA SER A 166 -0.83 -7.31 -6.63
C SER A 166 -0.14 -8.63 -6.29
N PRO A 167 0.03 -9.61 -7.22
CA PRO A 167 0.79 -10.82 -6.91
C PRO A 167 2.26 -10.54 -6.59
N VAL A 168 2.92 -9.67 -7.35
CA VAL A 168 4.33 -9.33 -7.10
C VAL A 168 4.49 -8.61 -5.76
N ALA A 169 3.56 -7.72 -5.41
CA ALA A 169 3.54 -7.04 -4.11
C ALA A 169 3.26 -8.02 -2.96
N HIS A 170 2.56 -9.12 -3.20
CA HIS A 170 2.30 -10.15 -2.20
C HIS A 170 3.53 -11.02 -1.90
N TRP A 171 4.41 -11.22 -2.89
CA TRP A 171 5.60 -12.07 -2.73
C TRP A 171 6.74 -11.40 -1.94
N VAL A 172 6.67 -10.08 -1.76
CA VAL A 172 7.71 -9.26 -1.14
C VAL A 172 7.31 -8.91 0.29
#